data_AF-A0A925BKP4-F1
#
_entry.id   AF-A0A925BKP4-F1
#
_cell.length_a   1.000
_cell.length_b   1.000
_cell.length_c   1.000
_cell.angle_alpha   90.00
_cell.angle_beta   90.00
_cell.angle_gamma   90.00
#
_symmetry.space_group_name_H-M   'P 1'
#
loop_
_entity.id
_entity.type
_entity.pdbx_description
1 polymer ?
#
loop_
_entity_poly.entity_id
_entity_poly.type
_entity_poly.pdbx_seq_one_letter_code
_entity_poly.pdbx_strand_id
1 'polypeptide(L)'
;MSRTIQILLIALLPCGMTRAAEPIPDPEAIKFFESKVRPVLVARCLKCHGPAQQKGQLRLDSREAVLKGGESGEVVVSGKPGDSLLIEAINRTGL
;
A
#
# COMPACT_ATOMS: atom_id res chain seq x y z
N MET A 1 -28.04 -30.17 47.38
CA MET A 1 -27.32 -29.19 48.23
C MET A 1 -26.10 -28.76 47.44
N SER A 2 -26.17 -27.64 46.70
CA SER A 2 -25.49 -26.36 47.05
C SER A 2 -23.97 -26.52 46.89
N ARG A 3 -23.22 -25.82 46.04
CA ARG A 3 -23.17 -24.36 45.78
C ARG A 3 -22.31 -24.06 44.54
N THR A 4 -22.61 -22.93 43.89
CA THR A 4 -21.67 -21.98 43.21
C THR A 4 -20.87 -22.52 42.03
N ILE A 5 -21.23 -22.27 40.76
CA ILE A 5 -21.15 -20.97 40.06
C ILE A 5 -19.87 -20.20 40.44
N GLN A 6 -18.86 -20.29 39.57
CA GLN A 6 -18.02 -19.14 39.23
C GLN A 6 -17.48 -19.38 37.81
N ILE A 7 -18.34 -19.09 36.84
CA ILE A 7 -17.95 -18.87 35.44
C ILE A 7 -17.03 -17.64 35.47
N LEU A 8 -15.72 -17.84 35.35
CA LEU A 8 -14.79 -16.76 35.09
C LEU A 8 -14.93 -16.39 33.61
N LEU A 9 -15.95 -15.57 33.33
CA LEU A 9 -16.07 -14.79 32.11
C LEU A 9 -14.85 -13.86 32.02
N ILE A 10 -13.79 -14.34 31.38
CA ILE A 10 -12.75 -13.45 30.84
C ILE A 10 -13.47 -12.61 29.80
N ALA A 11 -13.74 -11.36 30.19
CA ALA A 11 -14.38 -10.37 29.36
C ALA A 11 -13.63 -10.28 28.03
N LEU A 12 -14.27 -10.75 26.95
CA LEU A 12 -13.95 -10.32 25.61
C LEU A 12 -14.24 -8.82 25.58
N LEU A 13 -13.25 -7.99 25.91
CA LEU A 13 -13.24 -6.61 25.46
C LEU A 13 -13.06 -6.66 23.94
N PRO A 14 -14.06 -6.29 23.12
CA PRO A 14 -13.79 -6.02 21.72
C PRO A 14 -12.88 -4.79 21.72
N CYS A 15 -11.59 -5.02 21.49
CA CYS A 15 -10.65 -3.97 21.14
C CYS A 15 -11.25 -3.27 19.92
N GLY A 16 -11.86 -2.11 20.14
CA GLY A 16 -12.46 -1.31 19.09
C GLY A 16 -11.38 -1.02 18.06
N MET A 17 -11.46 -1.67 16.90
CA MET A 17 -10.60 -1.39 15.76
C MET A 17 -10.98 0.02 15.27
N THR A 18 -10.39 1.04 15.87
CA THR A 18 -10.40 2.39 15.33
C THR A 18 -9.58 2.33 14.03
N ARG A 19 -10.29 2.28 12.91
CA ARG A 19 -9.70 2.44 11.58
C ARG A 19 -9.30 3.90 11.47
N ALA A 20 -7.99 4.15 11.47
CA ALA A 20 -7.45 5.47 11.16
C ALA A 20 -8.08 5.95 9.85
N ALA A 21 -8.72 7.12 9.88
CA ALA A 21 -9.25 7.73 8.68
C ALA A 21 -8.06 8.16 7.80
N GLU A 22 -7.89 7.50 6.66
CA GLU A 22 -6.94 7.99 5.66
C GLU A 22 -7.47 9.34 5.13
N PRO A 23 -6.59 10.35 4.97
CA PRO A 23 -7.00 11.63 4.43
C PRO A 23 -7.61 11.44 3.03
N ILE A 24 -8.71 12.16 2.77
CA ILE A 24 -9.36 12.18 1.47
C ILE A 24 -8.36 12.76 0.46
N PRO A 25 -8.08 12.08 -0.67
CA PRO A 25 -7.11 12.57 -1.61
C PRO A 25 -7.58 13.87 -2.26
N ASP A 26 -6.65 14.81 -2.42
CA ASP A 26 -6.86 16.07 -3.13
C ASP A 26 -7.33 15.81 -4.59
N PRO A 27 -8.50 16.35 -5.02
CA PRO A 27 -9.02 16.13 -6.38
C PRO A 27 -8.04 16.55 -7.48
N GLU A 28 -7.31 17.65 -7.28
CA GLU A 28 -6.29 18.14 -8.20
C GLU A 28 -5.13 17.15 -8.32
N ALA A 29 -4.66 16.59 -7.19
CA ALA A 29 -3.65 15.54 -7.19
C ALA A 29 -4.12 14.26 -7.91
N ILE A 30 -5.38 13.84 -7.73
CA ILE A 30 -5.94 12.70 -8.47
C ILE A 30 -5.92 12.98 -9.97
N LYS A 31 -6.41 14.16 -10.39
CA LYS A 31 -6.43 14.56 -11.81
C LYS A 31 -5.02 14.59 -12.40
N PHE A 32 -4.03 15.08 -11.64
CA PHE A 32 -2.64 15.05 -12.05
C PHE A 32 -2.13 13.63 -12.21
N PHE A 33 -2.39 12.74 -11.24
CA PHE A 33 -1.98 11.34 -11.31
C PHE A 33 -2.57 10.65 -12.54
N GLU A 34 -3.87 10.78 -12.78
CA GLU A 34 -4.55 10.14 -13.90
C GLU A 34 -4.11 10.68 -15.26
N SER A 35 -3.84 11.99 -15.37
CA SER A 35 -3.46 12.61 -16.65
C SER A 35 -1.97 12.61 -16.96
N LYS A 36 -1.08 12.50 -15.95
CA LYS A 36 0.37 12.62 -16.10
C LYS A 36 1.14 11.38 -15.67
N VAL A 37 0.72 10.70 -14.61
CA VAL A 37 1.47 9.59 -14.02
C VAL A 37 1.00 8.24 -14.56
N ARG A 38 -0.31 7.94 -14.49
CA ARG A 38 -0.87 6.66 -14.94
C ARG A 38 -0.51 6.31 -16.39
N PRO A 39 -0.54 7.23 -17.38
CA PRO A 39 -0.18 6.89 -18.77
C PRO A 39 1.27 6.40 -18.89
N VAL A 40 2.19 6.97 -18.12
CA VAL A 40 3.61 6.54 -18.10
C VAL A 40 3.73 5.15 -17.49
N LEU A 41 3.07 4.88 -16.36
CA LEU A 41 3.08 3.57 -15.71
C LEU A 41 2.52 2.49 -16.65
N VAL A 42 1.39 2.76 -17.31
CA VAL A 42 0.78 1.83 -18.29
C VAL A 42 1.75 1.54 -19.43
N ALA A 43 2.37 2.57 -20.02
CA ALA A 43 3.23 2.42 -21.18
C ALA A 43 4.58 1.76 -20.88
N ARG A 44 5.13 1.96 -19.67
CA ARG A 44 6.53 1.61 -19.36
C ARG A 44 6.71 0.55 -18.28
N CYS A 45 5.74 0.41 -17.37
CA CYS A 45 5.93 -0.39 -16.16
C CYS A 45 4.98 -1.59 -16.10
N LEU A 46 3.69 -1.42 -16.44
CA LEU A 46 2.67 -2.43 -16.18
C LEU A 46 2.79 -3.70 -17.02
N LYS A 47 3.57 -3.69 -18.11
CA LYS A 47 3.88 -4.91 -18.87
C LYS A 47 4.56 -5.97 -17.98
N CYS A 48 5.40 -5.54 -17.04
CA CYS A 48 6.19 -6.42 -16.17
C CYS A 48 5.78 -6.33 -14.68
N HIS A 49 5.13 -5.25 -14.27
CA HIS A 49 4.70 -4.97 -12.89
C HIS A 49 3.19 -4.64 -12.83
N GLY A 50 2.39 -5.45 -13.51
CA GLY A 50 0.93 -5.30 -13.59
C GLY A 50 0.21 -6.62 -13.30
N PRO A 51 -1.09 -6.72 -13.54
CA PRO A 51 -1.85 -7.93 -13.20
C PRO A 51 -1.41 -9.17 -13.99
N ALA A 52 -0.99 -8.98 -15.24
CA ALA A 52 -0.56 -10.07 -16.12
C ALA A 52 0.83 -10.63 -15.77
N GLN A 53 1.71 -9.81 -15.20
CA GLN A 53 3.05 -10.20 -14.82
C GLN A 53 3.53 -9.33 -13.65
N GLN A 54 4.03 -9.98 -12.60
CA GLN A 54 4.41 -9.36 -11.34
C GLN A 54 5.88 -9.65 -11.04
N LYS A 55 6.78 -9.16 -11.89
CA LYS A 55 8.22 -9.32 -11.66
C LYS A 55 8.60 -8.71 -10.32
N GLY A 56 9.43 -9.42 -9.56
CA GLY A 56 9.80 -8.99 -8.20
C GLY A 56 8.62 -8.91 -7.25
N GLN A 57 7.54 -9.67 -7.48
CA GLN A 57 6.27 -9.62 -6.75
C GLN A 57 5.64 -8.21 -6.66
N LEU A 58 6.06 -7.29 -7.52
CA LEU A 58 5.67 -5.89 -7.49
C LEU A 58 4.53 -5.62 -8.48
N ARG A 59 3.54 -4.86 -8.02
CA ARG A 59 2.45 -4.33 -8.84
C ARG A 59 2.34 -2.81 -8.70
N LEU A 60 2.18 -2.12 -9.83
CA LEU A 60 2.09 -0.66 -9.90
C LEU A 60 0.74 -0.16 -10.45
N ASP A 61 -0.25 -1.05 -10.61
CA ASP A 61 -1.55 -0.76 -11.21
C ASP A 61 -2.63 -0.28 -10.20
N SER A 62 -2.41 -0.50 -8.90
CA SER A 62 -3.32 -0.03 -7.83
C SER A 62 -2.55 0.55 -6.64
N ARG A 63 -3.17 1.47 -5.91
CA ARG A 63 -2.57 2.12 -4.73
C ARG A 63 -2.21 1.09 -3.67
N GLU A 64 -3.12 0.16 -3.39
CA GLU A 64 -2.94 -0.87 -2.37
C GLU A 64 -1.74 -1.77 -2.70
N ALA A 65 -1.58 -2.10 -3.98
CA ALA A 65 -0.49 -2.96 -4.41
C ALA A 65 0.86 -2.23 -4.41
N VAL A 66 0.87 -0.93 -4.77
CA VAL A 66 2.06 -0.08 -4.65
C VAL A 66 2.50 0.03 -3.20
N LEU A 67 1.56 0.26 -2.27
CA LEU A 67 1.85 0.36 -0.83
C LEU A 67 2.27 -0.98 -0.22
N LYS A 68 1.83 -2.11 -0.78
CA LYS A 68 2.30 -3.44 -0.37
C LYS A 68 3.78 -3.65 -0.72
N GLY A 69 4.26 -3.03 -1.79
CA GLY A 69 5.64 -3.21 -2.26
C GLY A 69 5.86 -4.50 -3.03
N GLY A 70 7.13 -4.90 -3.13
CA GLY A 70 7.57 -6.12 -3.82
C GLY A 70 8.61 -6.88 -3.01
N GLU A 71 9.37 -7.75 -3.68
CA GLU A 71 10.47 -8.53 -3.09
C GLU A 71 11.54 -7.66 -2.42
N SER A 72 11.76 -6.46 -2.94
CA SER A 72 12.70 -5.49 -2.39
C SER A 72 12.13 -4.67 -1.22
N GLY A 73 10.90 -4.95 -0.78
CA GLY A 73 10.22 -4.23 0.30
C GLY A 73 9.38 -3.04 -0.18
N GLU A 74 9.30 -2.01 0.66
CA GLU A 74 8.55 -0.78 0.40
C GLU A 74 9.14 -0.02 -0.79
N VAL A 75 8.30 0.26 -1.80
CA VAL A 75 8.75 0.92 -3.04
C VAL A 75 8.42 2.40 -3.12
N VAL A 76 7.44 2.85 -2.32
CA VAL A 76 7.00 4.25 -2.26
C VAL A 76 6.88 4.67 -0.80
N VAL A 77 7.66 5.67 -0.41
CA VAL A 77 7.57 6.33 0.89
C VAL A 77 6.80 7.63 0.70
N SER A 78 5.58 7.69 1.25
CA SER A 78 4.69 8.83 1.07
C SER A 78 5.32 10.13 1.59
N GLY A 79 5.32 11.17 0.75
CA GLY A 79 5.91 12.48 1.07
C GLY A 79 7.44 12.54 1.02
N LYS A 80 8.13 11.40 0.78
CA LYS A 80 9.60 11.32 0.71
C LYS A 80 10.04 10.59 -0.56
N PRO A 81 9.94 11.22 -1.74
CA PRO A 81 10.31 10.57 -3.00
C PRO A 81 11.78 10.15 -3.06
N GLY A 82 12.68 10.88 -2.38
CA GLY A 82 14.11 10.52 -2.30
C GLY A 82 14.40 9.23 -1.52
N ASP A 83 13.48 8.81 -0.65
CA ASP A 83 13.61 7.58 0.14
C ASP A 83 12.86 6.40 -0.53
N SER A 84 12.34 6.59 -1.75
CA SER A 84 11.50 5.61 -2.44
C SER A 84 12.29 4.82 -3.48
N LEU A 85 12.35 3.49 -3.33
CA LEU A 85 13.01 2.61 -4.31
C LEU A 85 12.47 2.76 -5.74
N LEU A 86 11.19 3.09 -5.89
CA LEU A 86 10.60 3.35 -7.22
C LEU A 86 11.30 4.52 -7.92
N ILE A 87 11.64 5.58 -7.18
CA ILE A 87 12.32 6.76 -7.73
C ILE A 87 13.78 6.43 -8.05
N GLU A 88 14.46 5.68 -7.19
CA GLU A 88 15.82 5.19 -7.47
C GLU A 88 15.87 4.32 -8.74
N ALA A 89 14.90 3.42 -8.92
CA ALA A 89 14.79 2.56 -10.09
C ALA A 89 14.54 3.36 -11.38
N ILE A 90 13.72 4.42 -11.32
CA ILE A 90 13.47 5.33 -12.45
C ILE A 90 14.74 6.11 -12.80
N ASN A 91 15.44 6.64 -11.79
CA ASN A 91 16.64 7.45 -11.97
C ASN A 91 17.91 6.62 -12.23
N ARG A 92 17.85 5.30 -12.03
CA ARG A 92 18.97 4.36 -12.11
C ARG A 92 20.11 4.72 -11.14
N THR A 93 19.76 5.13 -9.93
CA THR A 93 20.71 5.54 -8.89
C THR A 93 21.01 4.46 -7.85
N GLY A 94 20.25 3.36 -7.84
CA GLY A 94 20.41 2.24 -6.90
C GLY A 94 21.29 1.08 -7.42
N LEU A 95 22.36 1.39 -8.18
CA LEU A 95 23.38 0.42 -8.62
C LEU A 95 24.58 0.41 -7.67
#